data_AF-A0A1W9MXE8-F1
#
_entry.id   AF-A0A1W9MXE8-F1
#
_cell.length_a   1.000
_cell.length_b   1.000
_cell.length_c   1.000
_cell.angle_alpha   90.00
_cell.angle_beta   90.00
_cell.angle_gamma   90.00
#
_symmetry.space_group_name_H-M   'P 1'
#
loop_
_entity.id
_entity.type
_entity.pdbx_description
1 polymer ?
#
loop_
_entity_poly.entity_id
_entity_poly.type
_entity_poly.pdbx_seq_one_letter_code
_entity_poly.pdbx_strand_id
1 'polypeptide(L)'
;MKKMYKNEFVPSADEIADMTDRGEDISGFFSNNGKIRYPSQKIRVDFTADMLSELDDVAGELNVGRLAIIKTFLRYALDQYYLARKERIRTD
;
A
#
# COMPACT_ATOMS: atom_id res chain seq x y z
N MET A 1 47.38 -20.81 -15.72
CA MET A 1 46.67 -19.58 -16.18
C MET A 1 45.92 -18.99 -14.99
N LYS A 2 46.17 -17.72 -14.63
CA LYS A 2 45.56 -17.05 -13.47
C LYS A 2 44.06 -16.82 -13.73
N LYS A 3 43.18 -17.33 -12.85
CA LYS A 3 41.74 -17.02 -12.91
C LYS A 3 41.52 -15.62 -12.34
N MET A 4 41.15 -14.67 -13.19
CA MET A 4 40.73 -13.34 -12.79
C MET A 4 39.30 -13.43 -12.24
N TYR A 5 39.11 -13.08 -10.97
CA TYR A 5 37.77 -12.89 -10.41
C TYR A 5 37.16 -11.68 -11.12
N LYS A 6 36.07 -11.91 -11.85
CA LYS A 6 35.30 -10.88 -12.53
C LYS A 6 34.80 -9.93 -11.44
N ASN A 7 35.35 -8.72 -11.39
CA ASN A 7 34.84 -7.68 -10.52
C ASN A 7 33.46 -7.32 -11.07
N GLU A 8 32.40 -7.91 -10.51
CA GLU A 8 31.03 -7.58 -10.88
C GLU A 8 30.80 -6.14 -10.45
N PHE A 9 30.87 -5.24 -11.43
CA PHE A 9 30.49 -3.85 -11.26
C PHE A 9 29.05 -3.83 -10.75
N VAL A 10 28.87 -3.44 -9.50
CA VAL A 10 27.56 -3.18 -8.91
C VAL A 10 27.28 -1.70 -9.18
N PRO A 11 26.36 -1.37 -10.09
CA PRO A 11 26.03 0.02 -10.38
C PRO A 11 25.48 0.71 -9.13
N SER A 12 25.80 1.98 -8.99
CA SER A 12 25.22 2.86 -7.99
C SER A 12 23.73 3.13 -8.29
N ALA A 13 23.01 3.66 -7.30
CA ALA A 13 21.59 4.00 -7.48
C ALA A 13 21.35 5.05 -8.58
N ASP A 14 22.26 6.02 -8.70
CA ASP A 14 22.20 7.06 -9.73
C ASP A 14 22.43 6.48 -11.12
N GLU A 15 23.37 5.54 -11.26
CA GLU A 15 23.61 4.84 -12.54
C GLU A 15 22.41 3.98 -12.96
N ILE A 16 21.71 3.35 -12.00
CA ILE A 16 20.47 2.60 -12.27
C ILE A 16 19.33 3.55 -12.69
N ALA A 17 19.27 4.75 -12.12
CA ALA A 17 18.31 5.78 -12.55
C ALA A 17 18.58 6.22 -14.00
N ASP A 18 19.84 6.49 -14.34
CA ASP A 18 20.25 6.84 -15.71
C ASP A 18 20.00 5.69 -16.71
N MET A 19 20.15 4.43 -16.29
CA MET A 19 19.77 3.27 -17.10
C MET A 19 18.26 3.23 -17.37
N THR A 20 17.46 3.57 -16.36
CA THR A 20 15.99 3.67 -16.48
C THR A 20 15.59 4.74 -17.49
N ASP A 21 16.18 5.93 -17.39
CA ASP A 21 15.88 7.06 -18.28
C ASP A 21 16.27 6.79 -19.73
N ARG A 22 17.28 5.94 -19.94
CA ARG A 22 17.68 5.42 -21.27
C ARG A 22 16.80 4.28 -21.79
N GLY A 23 15.86 3.80 -20.99
CA GLY A 23 14.97 2.68 -21.33
C GLY A 23 15.66 1.31 -21.29
N GLU A 24 16.76 1.17 -20.55
CA GLU A 24 17.45 -0.11 -20.35
C GLU A 24 16.69 -0.99 -19.34
N ASP A 25 16.81 -2.32 -19.48
CA ASP A 25 16.20 -3.26 -18.54
C ASP A 25 16.98 -3.29 -17.22
N ILE A 26 16.38 -2.71 -16.17
CA ILE A 26 16.93 -2.68 -14.81
C ILE A 26 16.28 -3.70 -13.87
N SER A 27 15.49 -4.64 -14.40
CA SER A 27 14.75 -5.65 -13.62
C SER A 27 15.65 -6.46 -12.67
N GLY A 28 16.91 -6.71 -13.07
CA GLY A 28 17.91 -7.42 -12.26
C GLY A 28 18.36 -6.69 -10.99
N PHE A 29 18.12 -5.38 -10.86
CA PHE A 29 18.45 -4.60 -9.66
C PHE A 29 17.30 -4.54 -8.65
N PHE A 30 16.09 -4.94 -9.04
CA PHE A 30 14.96 -4.99 -8.12
C PHE A 30 15.01 -6.27 -7.28
N SER A 31 15.14 -6.11 -5.97
CA SER A 31 15.00 -7.22 -5.02
C SER A 31 13.56 -7.76 -4.95
N ASN A 32 12.58 -7.09 -5.59
CA ASN A 32 11.15 -7.35 -5.52
C ASN A 32 10.58 -7.50 -4.09
N ASN A 33 11.34 -7.06 -3.07
CA ASN A 33 10.97 -7.12 -1.66
C ASN A 33 10.13 -5.91 -1.23
N GLY A 34 9.99 -4.91 -2.11
CA GLY A 34 9.09 -3.79 -1.90
C GLY A 34 7.66 -4.17 -2.27
N LYS A 35 6.69 -3.89 -1.38
CA LYS A 35 5.27 -3.93 -1.77
C LYS A 35 5.00 -2.76 -2.70
N ILE A 36 4.91 -3.03 -4.00
CA ILE A 36 4.40 -2.07 -4.98
C ILE A 36 2.96 -1.72 -4.57
N ARG A 37 2.74 -0.48 -4.13
CA ARG A 37 1.38 0.03 -3.88
C ARG A 37 0.80 0.44 -5.22
N TYR A 38 -0.13 -0.36 -5.73
CA TYR A 38 -0.88 -0.04 -6.93
C TYR A 38 -1.59 1.33 -6.79
N PRO A 39 -1.85 2.02 -7.91
CA PRO A 39 -2.62 3.26 -7.90
C PRO A 39 -3.97 3.06 -7.21
N SER A 40 -4.33 3.99 -6.32
CA SER A 40 -5.58 3.93 -5.57
C SER A 40 -6.78 4.02 -6.52
N GLN A 41 -7.69 3.06 -6.47
CA GLN A 41 -8.94 3.09 -7.22
C GLN A 41 -9.91 4.08 -6.57
N LYS A 42 -10.57 4.91 -7.39
CA LYS A 42 -11.60 5.85 -6.93
C LYS A 42 -12.96 5.18 -7.01
N ILE A 43 -13.70 5.21 -5.91
CA ILE A 43 -15.07 4.71 -5.82
C ILE A 43 -15.97 5.88 -5.42
N ARG A 44 -17.13 5.99 -6.07
CA ARG A 44 -18.19 6.93 -5.66
C ARG A 44 -19.11 6.22 -4.67
N VAL A 45 -19.33 6.86 -3.53
CA VAL A 45 -20.22 6.40 -2.47
C VAL A 45 -21.02 7.60 -2.01
N ASP A 46 -22.34 7.45 -1.93
CA ASP A 46 -23.23 8.48 -1.44
C ASP A 46 -23.37 8.34 0.09
N PHE A 47 -23.28 9.46 0.79
CA PHE A 47 -23.48 9.55 2.23
C PHE A 47 -24.67 10.47 2.51
N THR A 48 -25.52 10.11 3.47
CA THR A 48 -26.57 11.02 3.93
C THR A 48 -25.97 12.19 4.70
N ALA A 49 -26.73 13.27 4.85
CA ALA A 49 -26.31 14.42 5.64
C ALA A 49 -25.98 14.02 7.09
N ASP A 50 -26.82 13.16 7.67
CA ASP A 50 -26.65 12.67 9.06
C ASP A 50 -25.34 11.90 9.21
N MET A 51 -25.04 10.98 8.28
CA MET A 51 -23.77 10.24 8.30
C MET A 51 -22.56 11.16 8.16
N LEU A 52 -22.66 12.22 7.34
CA LEU A 52 -21.58 13.19 7.20
C LEU A 52 -21.37 13.99 8.49
N SER A 53 -22.46 14.37 9.17
CA SER A 53 -22.39 15.05 10.47
C SER A 53 -21.69 14.18 11.50
N GLU A 54 -22.09 12.92 11.63
CA GLU A 54 -21.46 11.97 12.57
C GLU A 54 -19.96 11.79 12.27
N LEU A 55 -19.59 11.67 10.99
CA LEU A 55 -18.19 11.55 10.59
C LEU A 55 -17.39 12.82 10.87
N ASP A 56 -18.00 14.00 10.77
CA ASP A 56 -17.37 15.28 11.08
C ASP A 56 -17.17 15.49 12.56
N ASP A 57 -18.14 15.08 13.39
CA ASP A 57 -18.03 15.15 14.85
C ASP A 57 -16.86 14.28 15.33
N VAL A 58 -16.80 13.02 14.88
CA VAL A 58 -15.70 12.11 15.21
C VAL A 58 -14.35 12.61 14.68
N ALA A 59 -14.34 13.18 13.47
CA ALA A 59 -13.13 13.78 12.89
C ALA A 59 -12.64 14.97 13.73
N GLY A 60 -13.55 15.79 14.24
CA GLY A 60 -13.27 16.92 15.12
C GLY A 60 -12.73 16.48 16.48
N GLU A 61 -13.35 15.48 17.11
CA GLU A 61 -12.90 14.91 18.39
C GLU A 61 -11.48 14.35 18.31
N LEU A 62 -11.16 13.66 17.21
CA LEU A 62 -9.86 13.02 17.01
C LEU A 62 -8.83 13.93 16.32
N ASN A 63 -9.22 15.15 15.94
CA ASN A 63 -8.40 16.10 15.19
C ASN A 63 -7.73 15.48 13.94
N VAL A 64 -8.53 14.76 13.15
CA VAL A 64 -8.09 14.13 11.90
C VAL A 64 -9.08 14.42 10.78
N GLY A 65 -8.65 14.28 9.52
CA GLY A 65 -9.55 14.50 8.39
C GLY A 65 -10.63 13.41 8.27
N ARG A 66 -11.83 13.79 7.81
CA ARG A 66 -12.96 12.88 7.55
C ARG A 66 -12.58 11.62 6.76
N LEU A 67 -11.74 11.77 5.72
CA LEU A 67 -11.28 10.64 4.91
C LEU A 67 -10.39 9.66 5.68
N ALA A 68 -9.68 10.11 6.71
CA ALA A 68 -8.89 9.23 7.58
C ALA A 68 -9.82 8.37 8.45
N ILE A 69 -10.87 8.97 9.01
CA ILE A 69 -11.91 8.24 9.76
C ILE A 69 -12.58 7.21 8.87
N ILE A 70 -13.06 7.60 7.68
CA ILE A 70 -13.73 6.68 6.74
C ILE A 70 -12.81 5.48 6.41
N LYS A 71 -11.54 5.73 6.07
CA LYS A 71 -10.59 4.66 5.74
C LYS A 71 -10.35 3.72 6.92
N THR A 72 -10.17 4.28 8.11
CA THR A 72 -9.90 3.50 9.33
C THR A 72 -11.11 2.66 9.73
N PHE A 73 -12.31 3.25 9.74
CA PHE A 73 -13.53 2.54 10.11
C PHE A 73 -13.89 1.47 9.10
N LEU A 74 -13.72 1.73 7.80
CA LEU A 74 -13.93 0.71 6.77
C LEU A 74 -12.97 -0.47 6.96
N ARG A 75 -11.68 -0.20 7.23
CA ARG A 75 -10.71 -1.26 7.54
C ARG A 75 -11.13 -2.05 8.78
N TYR A 76 -11.48 -1.36 9.86
CA TYR A 76 -11.90 -1.97 11.10
C TYR A 76 -13.11 -2.89 10.91
N ALA A 77 -14.16 -2.42 10.23
CA ALA A 77 -15.37 -3.19 9.97
C ALA A 77 -15.08 -4.45 9.15
N LEU A 78 -14.22 -4.36 8.14
CA LEU A 78 -13.80 -5.51 7.33
C LEU A 78 -12.99 -6.51 8.16
N ASP A 79 -12.06 -6.03 8.98
CA ASP A 79 -11.23 -6.89 9.82
C ASP A 79 -12.11 -7.67 10.82
N GLN A 80 -13.09 -7.01 11.46
CA GLN A 80 -14.07 -7.67 12.34
C GLN A 80 -14.90 -8.71 11.58
N TYR A 81 -15.36 -8.38 10.38
CA TYR A 81 -16.11 -9.32 9.54
C TYR A 81 -15.29 -10.58 9.22
N TYR A 82 -14.02 -10.42 8.85
CA TYR A 82 -13.14 -11.57 8.54
C TYR A 82 -12.80 -12.40 9.78
N LEU A 83 -12.58 -11.75 10.93
CA LEU A 83 -12.37 -12.45 12.20
C LEU A 83 -13.60 -13.30 12.54
N ALA A 84 -14.80 -12.72 12.52
CA ALA A 84 -16.04 -13.44 12.79
C ALA A 84 -16.28 -14.61 11.81
N ARG A 85 -15.94 -14.43 10.52
CA ARG A 85 -16.04 -15.52 9.53
C ARG A 85 -15.06 -16.66 9.81
N LYS A 86 -13.81 -16.34 10.17
CA LYS A 86 -12.79 -17.35 10.49
C LYS A 86 -13.19 -18.19 11.71
N GLU A 87 -13.78 -17.54 12.71
CA GLU A 87 -14.30 -18.22 13.90
C GLU A 87 -15.39 -19.23 13.57
N ARG A 88 -16.34 -18.87 12.69
CA ARG A 88 -17.38 -19.80 12.22
C ARG A 88 -16.81 -21.03 11.49
N ILE A 89 -15.85 -20.83 10.60
CA ILE A 89 -15.21 -21.92 9.86
C ILE A 89 -14.43 -22.87 10.78
N ARG A 90 -13.93 -22.38 11.93
CA ARG A 90 -13.20 -23.22 12.89
C ARG A 90 -14.13 -24.08 13.77
N THR A 91 -15.40 -23.70 13.89
CA THR A 91 -16.39 -24.39 14.72
C THR A 91 -17.24 -25.41 13.95
N ASP A 92 -17.13 -25.46 12.63
CA ASP A 92 -17.76 -26.44 11.73
C ASP A 92 -16.78 -27.57 11.36
#